data_AF-A0AAN0MBC7-F1
#
_entry.id   AF-A0AAN0MBC7-F1
#
_cell.length_a   1.000
_cell.length_b   1.000
_cell.length_c   1.000
_cell.angle_alpha   90.00
_cell.angle_beta   90.00
_cell.angle_gamma   90.00
#
_symmetry.space_group_name_H-M   'P 1'
#
loop_
_entity.id
_entity.type
_entity.pdbx_description
1 polymer ?
#
loop_
_entity_poly.entity_id
_entity_poly.type
_entity_poly.pdbx_seq_one_letter_code
_entity_poly.pdbx_strand_id
1 'polypeptide(L)'
;MTLLLLAGTGEARAIALALAGRDVIASLAGATRAPTDLGVPTRSGGFDGPAGFTAFLAEHNITAVLDATHPYAARITARSAAICAAQDIPFLQYLRPPWTPDAGDHWTTIGAEEDAADLIPQGATVFLGTGRQTLSRFVNLQGRRVICRQIDPPEGPFPFPGGEFLVGRPPFSVAHETALFRRLAVDYLIVKNAGARPAGPS
;
A
#
# COMPACT_ATOMS: atom_id res chain seq x y z
N MET A 1 12.96 -3.36 26.04
CA MET A 1 11.68 -3.22 25.31
C MET A 1 12.04 -3.32 23.84
N THR A 2 11.66 -4.42 23.20
CA THR A 2 11.93 -4.67 21.78
C THR A 2 10.64 -4.42 21.01
N LEU A 3 10.68 -3.45 20.10
CA LEU A 3 9.52 -3.05 19.31
C LEU A 3 9.55 -3.76 17.94
N LEU A 4 8.45 -4.38 17.55
CA LEU A 4 8.23 -4.80 16.16
C LEU A 4 7.46 -3.72 15.40
N LEU A 5 8.09 -3.15 14.37
CA LEU A 5 7.46 -2.22 13.44
C LEU A 5 7.00 -2.99 12.19
N LEU A 6 5.69 -3.19 12.03
CA LEU A 6 5.15 -3.71 10.78
C LEU A 6 5.12 -2.56 9.76
N ALA A 7 5.98 -2.63 8.76
CA ALA A 7 6.24 -1.56 7.81
C ALA A 7 5.57 -1.81 6.45
N GLY A 8 5.52 -0.77 5.62
CA GLY A 8 4.92 -0.83 4.28
C GLY A 8 4.41 0.52 3.75
N THR A 9 4.59 1.59 4.51
CA THR A 9 4.17 2.95 4.18
C THR A 9 5.36 3.92 4.26
N GLY A 10 5.18 5.14 3.75
CA GLY A 10 6.19 6.19 3.94
C GLY A 10 6.34 6.58 5.40
N GLU A 11 5.25 6.51 6.16
CA GLU A 11 5.16 6.78 7.60
C GLU A 11 6.00 5.76 8.39
N ALA A 12 5.91 4.47 8.04
CA ALA A 12 6.76 3.45 8.66
C ALA A 12 8.25 3.77 8.52
N ARG A 13 8.66 4.35 7.38
CA ARG A 13 10.05 4.79 7.21
C ARG A 13 10.41 5.98 8.11
N ALA A 14 9.54 6.97 8.21
CA ALA A 14 9.77 8.11 9.11
C ALA A 14 9.84 7.66 10.58
N ILE A 15 8.96 6.75 10.97
CA ILE A 15 8.92 6.14 12.31
C ILE A 15 10.22 5.34 12.56
N ALA A 16 10.64 4.49 11.63
CA ALA A 16 11.87 3.71 11.76
C ALA A 16 13.10 4.60 11.97
N LEU A 17 13.23 5.68 11.19
CA LEU A 17 14.32 6.65 11.33
C LEU A 17 14.29 7.36 12.69
N ALA A 18 13.10 7.74 13.18
CA ALA A 18 12.94 8.36 14.49
C ALA A 18 13.25 7.40 15.66
N LEU A 19 13.18 6.09 15.41
CA LEU A 19 13.52 5.03 16.36
C LEU A 19 14.96 4.52 16.22
N ALA A 20 15.77 5.11 15.34
CA ALA A 20 17.16 4.70 15.18
C ALA A 20 17.93 4.74 16.51
N GLY A 21 18.68 3.68 16.80
CA GLY A 21 19.38 3.51 18.09
C GLY A 21 18.51 2.98 19.23
N ARG A 22 17.22 2.73 19.01
CA ARG A 22 16.36 1.95 19.91
C ARG A 22 16.36 0.47 19.51
N ASP A 23 15.89 -0.38 20.40
CA ASP A 23 15.70 -1.80 20.14
C ASP A 23 14.41 -2.01 19.33
N VAL A 24 14.56 -2.01 18.00
CA VAL A 24 13.45 -2.10 17.04
C VAL A 24 13.82 -3.04 15.90
N ILE A 25 12.86 -3.88 15.50
CA ILE A 25 12.94 -4.70 14.30
C ILE A 25 11.80 -4.28 13.38
N ALA A 26 12.12 -3.86 12.16
CA ALA A 26 11.13 -3.58 11.13
C ALA A 26 10.83 -4.85 10.30
N SER A 27 9.58 -5.02 9.87
CA SER A 27 9.17 -6.12 9.03
C SER A 27 8.42 -5.63 7.80
N LEU A 28 8.90 -6.00 6.62
CA LEU A 28 8.27 -5.72 5.33
C LEU A 28 7.63 -6.99 4.77
N ALA A 29 6.42 -6.88 4.22
CA ALA A 29 5.70 -8.02 3.64
C ALA A 29 6.34 -8.59 2.35
N GLY A 30 7.36 -7.92 1.79
CA GLY A 30 8.02 -8.34 0.55
C GLY A 30 7.25 -7.97 -0.72
N ALA A 31 6.41 -6.92 -0.68
CA ALA A 31 5.63 -6.49 -1.83
C ALA A 31 6.46 -5.90 -2.99
N THR A 32 7.72 -5.55 -2.73
CA THR A 32 8.69 -5.03 -3.71
C THR A 32 10.01 -5.76 -3.61
N ARG A 33 10.72 -5.98 -4.73
CA ARG A 33 12.00 -6.72 -4.76
C ARG A 33 13.15 -5.96 -4.07
N ALA A 34 13.18 -4.65 -4.23
CA ALA A 34 14.18 -3.77 -3.61
C ALA A 34 13.44 -2.73 -2.74
N PRO A 35 13.11 -3.07 -1.48
CA PRO A 35 12.54 -2.11 -0.56
C PRO A 35 13.57 -1.03 -0.20
N THR A 36 13.09 0.18 0.09
CA THR A 36 13.93 1.26 0.59
C THR A 36 14.42 0.94 2.00
N ASP A 37 15.68 1.24 2.27
CA ASP A 37 16.26 1.09 3.60
C ASP A 37 15.52 1.96 4.64
N LEU A 38 15.24 1.34 5.79
CA LEU A 38 14.53 1.91 6.94
C LEU A 38 15.50 2.41 8.02
N GLY A 39 16.80 2.12 7.91
CA GLY A 39 17.81 2.57 8.88
C GLY A 39 17.79 1.83 10.21
N VAL A 40 17.08 0.70 10.29
CA VAL A 40 16.96 -0.19 11.46
C VAL A 40 17.02 -1.65 11.01
N PRO A 41 17.34 -2.62 11.91
CA PRO A 41 17.27 -4.03 11.58
C PRO A 41 15.93 -4.38 10.93
N THR A 42 15.97 -4.89 9.70
CA THR A 42 14.78 -5.07 8.88
C THR A 42 14.73 -6.50 8.33
N ARG A 43 13.60 -7.18 8.53
CA ARG A 43 13.28 -8.45 7.87
C ARG A 43 12.32 -8.22 6.70
N SER A 44 12.38 -9.11 5.71
CA SER A 44 11.46 -9.14 4.57
C SER A 44 10.85 -10.52 4.39
N GLY A 45 9.56 -10.56 4.06
CA GLY A 45 8.80 -11.79 3.83
C GLY A 45 7.68 -12.00 4.85
N GLY A 46 6.84 -13.01 4.59
CA GLY A 46 5.76 -13.41 5.50
C GLY A 46 6.27 -13.96 6.83
N PHE A 47 5.33 -14.23 7.73
CA PHE A 47 5.59 -14.92 9.01
C PHE A 47 5.02 -16.35 9.00
N ASP A 48 4.79 -16.92 7.82
CA ASP A 48 4.24 -18.29 7.66
C ASP A 48 2.94 -18.54 8.44
N GLY A 49 2.09 -17.50 8.48
CA GLY A 49 0.80 -17.53 9.14
C GLY A 49 0.82 -17.08 10.60
N PRO A 50 -0.26 -17.37 11.37
CA PRO A 50 -0.36 -17.00 12.77
C PRO A 50 0.73 -17.61 13.65
N ALA A 51 1.01 -18.91 13.48
CA ALA A 51 1.97 -19.62 14.33
C ALA A 51 3.40 -19.08 14.18
N GLY A 52 3.85 -18.82 12.95
CA GLY A 52 5.17 -18.24 12.74
C GLY A 52 5.26 -16.77 13.20
N PHE A 53 4.16 -16.00 13.17
CA PHE A 53 4.14 -14.67 13.79
C PHE A 53 4.32 -14.77 15.31
N THR A 54 3.58 -15.67 15.99
CA THR A 54 3.74 -15.93 17.42
C THR A 54 5.16 -16.37 17.78
N ALA A 55 5.72 -17.33 17.03
CA ALA A 55 7.08 -17.80 17.24
C ALA A 55 8.10 -16.66 17.11
N PHE A 56 7.94 -15.80 16.09
CA PHE A 56 8.79 -14.64 15.90
C PHE A 56 8.73 -13.66 17.08
N LEU A 57 7.54 -13.37 17.61
CA LEU A 57 7.39 -12.48 18.76
C LEU A 57 8.16 -13.03 19.98
N ALA A 58 8.08 -14.34 20.22
CA ALA A 58 8.78 -14.99 21.33
C ALA A 58 10.30 -15.06 21.12
N GLU A 59 10.76 -15.53 19.96
CA GLU A 59 12.17 -15.68 19.62
C GLU A 59 12.94 -14.35 19.74
N HIS A 60 12.31 -13.26 19.29
CA HIS A 60 12.91 -11.93 19.33
C HIS A 60 12.56 -11.11 20.57
N ASN A 61 11.91 -11.71 21.57
CA ASN A 61 11.48 -11.04 22.81
C ASN A 61 10.72 -9.73 22.55
N ILE A 62 9.84 -9.73 21.54
CA ILE A 62 9.05 -8.56 21.17
C ILE A 62 8.09 -8.20 22.30
N THR A 63 8.21 -6.98 22.81
CA THR A 63 7.40 -6.48 23.93
C THR A 63 6.31 -5.50 23.49
N ALA A 64 6.30 -5.07 22.24
CA ALA A 64 5.26 -4.21 21.66
C ALA A 64 5.25 -4.32 20.13
N VAL A 65 4.11 -4.07 19.50
CA VAL A 65 3.95 -4.05 18.05
C VAL A 65 3.34 -2.72 17.60
N LEU A 66 4.02 -2.04 16.67
CA LEU A 66 3.52 -0.87 15.97
C LEU A 66 3.20 -1.25 14.52
N ASP A 67 1.92 -1.25 14.17
CA ASP A 67 1.45 -1.50 12.81
C ASP A 67 1.38 -0.19 12.02
N ALA A 68 2.37 0.03 11.15
CA ALA A 68 2.41 1.11 10.18
C ALA A 68 2.33 0.55 8.73
N THR A 69 1.63 -0.57 8.54
CA THR A 69 1.37 -1.12 7.21
C THR A 69 0.34 -0.29 6.44
N HIS A 70 0.19 -0.56 5.14
CA HIS A 70 -0.79 0.15 4.30
C HIS A 70 -2.21 -0.05 4.85
N PRO A 71 -3.12 0.95 4.83
CA PRO A 71 -4.49 0.80 5.33
C PRO A 71 -5.30 -0.37 4.72
N TYR A 72 -4.89 -0.82 3.53
CA TYR A 72 -5.50 -1.96 2.83
C TYR A 72 -4.81 -3.31 3.14
N ALA A 73 -3.85 -3.35 4.08
CA ALA A 73 -3.22 -4.57 4.57
C ALA A 73 -4.05 -5.23 5.70
N ALA A 74 -5.38 -5.21 5.57
CA ALA A 74 -6.32 -5.62 6.62
C ALA A 74 -6.04 -7.01 7.21
N ARG A 75 -5.58 -7.97 6.38
CA ARG A 75 -5.19 -9.31 6.84
C ARG A 75 -3.99 -9.30 7.80
N ILE A 76 -2.99 -8.45 7.54
CA ILE A 76 -1.80 -8.30 8.38
C ILE A 76 -2.21 -7.68 9.71
N THR A 77 -2.95 -6.57 9.66
CA THR A 77 -3.45 -5.86 10.84
C THR A 77 -4.30 -6.77 11.71
N ALA A 78 -5.36 -7.39 11.16
CA ALA A 78 -6.29 -8.22 11.93
C ALA A 78 -5.59 -9.41 12.60
N ARG A 79 -4.72 -10.12 11.86
CA ARG A 79 -3.93 -11.23 12.42
C ARG A 79 -3.03 -10.73 13.55
N SER A 80 -2.27 -9.66 13.32
CA SER A 80 -1.31 -9.16 14.32
C SER A 80 -2.01 -8.64 15.57
N ALA A 81 -3.11 -7.89 15.43
CA ALA A 81 -3.90 -7.42 16.57
C ALA A 81 -4.44 -8.59 17.42
N ALA A 82 -5.02 -9.61 16.77
CA ALA A 82 -5.56 -10.77 17.47
C ALA A 82 -4.47 -11.56 18.24
N ILE A 83 -3.31 -11.78 17.63
CA ILE A 83 -2.20 -12.50 18.25
C ILE A 83 -1.56 -11.70 19.40
N CYS A 84 -1.44 -10.38 19.25
CA CYS A 84 -0.92 -9.52 20.30
C CYS A 84 -1.87 -9.48 21.50
N ALA A 85 -3.18 -9.35 21.26
CA ALA A 85 -4.19 -9.40 22.30
C ALA A 85 -4.19 -10.74 23.08
N ALA A 86 -3.99 -11.86 22.39
CA ALA A 86 -3.94 -13.18 23.03
C ALA A 86 -2.68 -13.42 23.90
N GLN A 87 -1.66 -12.58 23.76
CA GLN A 87 -0.37 -12.69 24.48
C GLN A 87 -0.08 -11.48 25.38
N ASP A 88 -1.08 -10.61 25.58
CA ASP A 88 -0.94 -9.36 26.32
C ASP A 88 0.21 -8.46 25.83
N ILE A 89 0.49 -8.50 24.52
CA ILE A 89 1.48 -7.64 23.87
C ILE A 89 0.78 -6.35 23.42
N PRO A 90 1.23 -5.16 23.85
CA PRO A 90 0.71 -3.89 23.37
C PRO A 90 0.76 -3.80 21.84
N PHE A 91 -0.38 -3.49 21.22
CA PHE A 91 -0.54 -3.30 19.79
C PHE A 91 -1.10 -1.91 19.50
N LEU A 92 -0.41 -1.15 18.66
CA LEU A 92 -0.88 0.15 18.18
C LEU A 92 -0.86 0.14 16.65
N GLN A 93 -1.96 0.59 16.03
CA GLN A 93 -2.01 0.84 14.60
C GLN A 93 -1.85 2.33 14.31
N TYR A 94 -0.88 2.68 13.46
CA TYR A 94 -0.69 4.03 12.97
C TYR A 94 -1.34 4.18 11.60
N LEU A 95 -2.47 4.88 11.55
CA LEU A 95 -3.22 5.19 10.34
C LEU A 95 -3.37 6.69 10.14
N ARG A 96 -3.34 7.12 8.89
CA ARG A 96 -3.69 8.49 8.51
C ARG A 96 -5.21 8.58 8.31
N PRO A 97 -5.82 9.75 8.58
CA PRO A 97 -7.19 10.01 8.16
C PRO A 97 -7.36 9.74 6.66
N PRO A 98 -8.49 9.16 6.22
CA PRO A 98 -8.77 8.99 4.80
C PRO A 98 -8.79 10.37 4.11
N TRP A 99 -8.42 10.41 2.84
CA TRP A 99 -8.67 11.61 2.05
C TRP A 99 -10.17 11.88 1.94
N THR A 100 -10.52 13.15 1.96
CA THR A 100 -11.87 13.67 1.68
C THR A 100 -11.79 14.54 0.42
N PRO A 101 -12.80 14.47 -0.46
CA PRO A 101 -12.84 15.32 -1.66
C PRO A 101 -12.95 16.80 -1.26
N ASP A 102 -12.18 17.65 -1.93
CA ASP A 102 -12.27 19.11 -1.81
C ASP A 102 -13.23 19.69 -2.88
N ALA A 103 -13.47 21.00 -2.83
CA ALA A 103 -14.28 21.68 -3.83
C ALA A 103 -13.68 21.51 -5.25
N GLY A 104 -14.45 20.93 -6.16
CA GLY A 104 -14.01 20.65 -7.54
C GLY A 104 -13.51 19.23 -7.76
N ASP A 105 -13.37 18.42 -6.71
CA ASP A 105 -13.10 16.99 -6.84
C ASP A 105 -14.36 16.22 -7.27
N HIS A 106 -14.20 15.35 -8.26
CA HIS A 106 -15.26 14.47 -8.77
C HIS A 106 -14.93 13.02 -8.42
N TRP A 107 -15.23 12.62 -7.18
CA TRP A 107 -14.94 11.29 -6.70
C TRP A 107 -16.19 10.43 -6.67
N THR A 108 -16.05 9.18 -7.08
CA THR A 108 -17.06 8.14 -6.87
C THR A 108 -16.43 7.01 -6.09
N THR A 109 -17.01 6.69 -4.94
CA THR A 109 -16.57 5.54 -4.14
C THR A 109 -17.16 4.26 -4.74
N ILE A 110 -16.30 3.27 -4.94
CA ILE A 110 -16.69 1.91 -5.35
C ILE A 110 -16.42 0.93 -4.20
N GLY A 111 -17.25 -0.11 -4.07
CA GLY A 111 -17.11 -1.12 -3.03
C GLY A 111 -16.09 -2.19 -3.39
N ALA A 112 -15.96 -2.49 -4.67
CA ALA A 112 -15.04 -3.48 -5.22
C ALA A 112 -14.40 -2.99 -6.54
N GLU A 113 -13.24 -3.54 -6.88
CA GLU A 113 -12.55 -3.24 -8.15
C GLU A 113 -13.44 -3.52 -9.38
N GLU A 114 -14.28 -4.54 -9.31
CA GLU A 114 -15.19 -4.95 -10.38
C GLU A 114 -16.27 -3.88 -10.67
N ASP A 115 -16.69 -3.09 -9.67
CA ASP A 115 -17.74 -2.07 -9.85
C ASP A 115 -17.30 -0.94 -10.79
N ALA A 116 -15.99 -0.79 -11.05
CA ALA A 116 -15.47 0.26 -11.91
C ALA A 116 -16.01 0.18 -13.35
N ALA A 117 -16.34 -1.02 -13.84
CA ALA A 117 -16.82 -1.20 -15.21
C ALA A 117 -18.21 -0.58 -15.46
N ASP A 118 -19.03 -0.45 -14.41
CA ASP A 118 -20.37 0.16 -14.49
C ASP A 118 -20.31 1.69 -14.60
N LEU A 119 -19.19 2.29 -14.15
CA LEU A 119 -19.00 3.73 -14.08
C LEU A 119 -18.18 4.30 -15.23
N ILE A 120 -17.26 3.51 -15.78
CA ILE A 120 -16.31 3.96 -16.78
C ILE A 120 -16.81 3.56 -18.17
N PRO A 121 -17.00 4.49 -19.12
CA PRO A 121 -17.47 4.15 -20.46
C PRO A 121 -16.42 3.37 -21.26
N GLN A 122 -16.87 2.68 -22.30
CA GLN A 122 -16.00 2.01 -23.27
C GLN A 122 -15.10 3.03 -23.99
N GLY A 123 -13.89 2.63 -24.36
CA GLY A 123 -12.92 3.49 -25.04
C GLY A 123 -12.16 4.49 -24.15
N ALA A 124 -12.53 4.64 -22.88
CA ALA A 124 -11.82 5.52 -21.95
C ALA A 124 -10.40 5.03 -21.62
N THR A 125 -9.52 5.95 -21.24
CA THR A 125 -8.20 5.66 -20.67
C THR A 125 -8.25 5.68 -19.15
N VAL A 126 -7.99 4.52 -18.54
CA VAL A 126 -8.05 4.30 -17.10
C VAL A 126 -6.65 4.12 -16.54
N PHE A 127 -6.29 4.92 -15.54
CA PHE A 127 -5.05 4.77 -14.79
C PHE A 127 -5.31 4.09 -13.45
N LEU A 128 -4.67 2.95 -13.21
CA LEU A 128 -4.74 2.21 -11.95
C LEU A 128 -3.53 2.53 -11.08
N GLY A 129 -3.77 3.29 -10.01
CA GLY A 129 -2.85 3.51 -8.89
C GLY A 129 -2.99 2.48 -7.77
N THR A 130 -3.67 1.37 -8.01
CA THR A 130 -4.02 0.33 -7.03
C THR A 130 -2.94 -0.75 -6.85
N GLY A 131 -1.96 -0.80 -7.77
CA GLY A 131 -0.87 -1.77 -7.81
C GLY A 131 -1.26 -3.14 -8.41
N ARG A 132 -0.26 -3.98 -8.65
CA ARG A 132 -0.44 -5.26 -9.38
C ARG A 132 -1.32 -6.31 -8.68
N GLN A 133 -1.41 -6.27 -7.35
CA GLN A 133 -2.02 -7.36 -6.57
C GLN A 133 -3.52 -7.54 -6.83
N THR A 134 -4.22 -6.45 -7.18
CA THR A 134 -5.66 -6.49 -7.47
C THR A 134 -5.95 -6.30 -8.96
N LEU A 135 -4.93 -6.32 -9.82
CA LEU A 135 -5.07 -6.04 -11.24
C LEU A 135 -6.01 -7.03 -11.95
N SER A 136 -5.95 -8.31 -11.60
CA SER A 136 -6.80 -9.35 -12.21
C SER A 136 -8.30 -9.11 -12.02
N ARG A 137 -8.69 -8.34 -11.01
CA ARG A 137 -10.09 -7.99 -10.72
C ARG A 137 -10.65 -6.94 -11.67
N PHE A 138 -9.80 -6.23 -12.41
CA PHE A 138 -10.22 -5.24 -13.41
C PHE A 138 -10.42 -5.85 -14.81
N VAL A 139 -10.52 -7.17 -14.94
CA VAL A 139 -10.69 -7.85 -16.24
C VAL A 139 -11.94 -7.39 -17.00
N ASN A 140 -12.97 -6.93 -16.28
CA ASN A 140 -14.20 -6.40 -16.86
C ASN A 140 -14.04 -4.97 -17.43
N LEU A 141 -12.87 -4.33 -17.31
CA LEU A 141 -12.54 -3.10 -18.01
C LEU A 141 -12.11 -3.31 -19.48
N GLN A 142 -12.16 -4.55 -20.00
CA GLN A 142 -11.93 -4.81 -21.43
C GLN A 142 -12.75 -3.86 -22.33
N GLY A 143 -12.10 -3.42 -23.42
CA GLY A 143 -12.60 -2.37 -24.32
C GLY A 143 -12.24 -0.94 -23.89
N ARG A 144 -11.53 -0.77 -22.78
CA ARG A 144 -10.87 0.47 -22.34
C ARG A 144 -9.36 0.32 -22.43
N ARG A 145 -8.64 1.45 -22.49
CA ARG A 145 -7.17 1.44 -22.36
C ARG A 145 -6.82 1.49 -20.88
N VAL A 146 -6.20 0.43 -20.35
CA VAL A 146 -5.91 0.31 -18.91
C VAL A 146 -4.42 0.40 -18.62
N ILE A 147 -4.01 1.38 -17.85
CA ILE A 147 -2.61 1.63 -17.49
C ILE A 147 -2.43 1.27 -16.02
N CYS A 148 -1.73 0.18 -15.71
CA CYS A 148 -1.46 -0.21 -14.33
C CYS A 148 -0.08 0.23 -13.90
N ARG A 149 0.01 1.13 -12.91
CA ARG A 149 1.30 1.51 -12.33
C ARG A 149 1.77 0.48 -11.29
N GLN A 150 3.03 0.08 -11.39
CA GLN A 150 3.69 -0.79 -10.41
C GLN A 150 5.16 -0.40 -10.20
N ILE A 151 5.72 -0.81 -9.05
CA ILE A 151 7.09 -0.46 -8.65
C ILE A 151 8.12 -1.33 -9.36
N ASP A 152 7.86 -2.64 -9.39
CA ASP A 152 8.74 -3.61 -10.02
C ASP A 152 8.32 -3.86 -11.48
N PRO A 153 9.28 -4.03 -12.41
CA PRO A 153 9.01 -4.57 -13.73
C PRO A 153 8.10 -5.80 -13.73
N PRO A 154 7.14 -5.90 -14.67
CA PRO A 154 6.26 -7.06 -14.77
C PRO A 154 7.04 -8.33 -15.10
N GLU A 155 6.56 -9.47 -14.58
CA GLU A 155 7.11 -10.80 -14.85
C GLU A 155 6.47 -11.47 -16.07
N GLY A 156 5.37 -10.90 -16.59
CA GLY A 156 4.61 -11.46 -17.70
C GLY A 156 3.77 -10.39 -18.40
N PRO A 157 2.99 -10.81 -19.41
CA PRO A 157 2.11 -9.90 -20.14
C PRO A 157 1.01 -9.35 -19.23
N PHE A 158 0.38 -8.27 -19.68
CA PHE A 158 -0.80 -7.76 -19.02
C PHE A 158 -1.92 -8.82 -19.04
N PRO A 159 -2.67 -9.02 -17.94
CA PRO A 159 -3.59 -10.17 -17.80
C PRO A 159 -4.81 -10.15 -18.73
N PHE A 160 -5.08 -9.04 -19.43
CA PHE A 160 -6.19 -8.91 -20.37
C PHE A 160 -5.86 -7.91 -21.49
N PRO A 161 -6.56 -7.97 -22.64
CA PRO A 161 -6.31 -7.08 -23.79
C PRO A 161 -6.54 -5.60 -23.46
N GLY A 162 -5.80 -4.72 -24.15
CA GLY A 162 -5.94 -3.27 -23.99
C GLY A 162 -5.25 -2.68 -22.76
N GLY A 163 -4.51 -3.50 -22.02
CA GLY A 163 -3.77 -3.07 -20.84
C GLY A 163 -2.27 -2.95 -21.03
N GLU A 164 -1.65 -2.02 -20.31
CA GLU A 164 -0.21 -1.79 -20.28
C GLU A 164 0.30 -1.52 -18.87
N PHE A 165 1.55 -1.92 -18.61
CA PHE A 165 2.22 -1.62 -17.36
C PHE A 165 3.00 -0.31 -17.45
N LEU A 166 2.89 0.51 -16.42
CA LEU A 166 3.77 1.65 -16.20
C LEU A 166 4.65 1.36 -14.99
N VAL A 167 5.96 1.28 -15.18
CA VAL A 167 6.90 1.13 -14.07
C VAL A 167 7.19 2.52 -13.49
N GLY A 168 6.95 2.68 -12.19
CA GLY A 168 7.19 3.94 -11.49
C GLY A 168 7.33 3.72 -10.00
N ARG A 169 8.32 4.38 -9.39
CA ARG A 169 8.58 4.31 -7.95
C ARG A 169 8.35 5.68 -7.31
N PRO A 170 7.61 5.75 -6.18
CA PRO A 170 7.42 7.01 -5.44
C PRO A 170 8.73 7.51 -4.82
N PRO A 171 8.82 8.80 -4.42
CA PRO A 171 7.73 9.78 -4.39
C PRO A 171 7.37 10.36 -5.76
N PHE A 172 6.08 10.60 -5.99
CA PHE A 172 5.57 11.28 -7.18
C PHE A 172 5.18 12.72 -6.82
N SER A 173 5.65 13.70 -7.60
CA SER A 173 5.26 15.11 -7.43
C SER A 173 3.98 15.40 -8.20
N VAL A 174 3.19 16.37 -7.72
CA VAL A 174 1.96 16.80 -8.40
C VAL A 174 2.25 17.20 -9.85
N ALA A 175 3.28 18.02 -10.08
CA ALA A 175 3.66 18.46 -11.42
C ALA A 175 4.00 17.29 -12.37
N HIS A 176 4.72 16.27 -11.88
CA HIS A 176 5.04 15.10 -12.69
C HIS A 176 3.78 14.28 -12.99
N GLU A 177 2.92 14.04 -12.00
CA GLU A 177 1.67 13.28 -12.18
C GLU A 177 0.73 13.99 -13.16
N THR A 178 0.57 15.32 -13.03
CA THR A 178 -0.23 16.10 -13.97
C THR A 178 0.30 16.00 -15.41
N ALA A 179 1.62 16.11 -15.60
CA ALA A 179 2.24 15.96 -16.92
C ALA A 179 2.09 14.53 -17.47
N LEU A 180 2.23 13.52 -16.61
CA LEU A 180 2.04 12.12 -16.94
C LEU A 180 0.60 11.84 -17.40
N PHE A 181 -0.40 12.26 -16.61
CA PHE A 181 -1.82 12.02 -16.93
C PHE A 181 -2.24 12.73 -18.20
N ARG A 182 -1.75 13.95 -18.45
CA ARG A 182 -1.96 14.67 -19.72
C ARG A 182 -1.34 13.92 -20.90
N ARG A 183 -0.07 13.49 -20.78
CA ARG A 183 0.62 12.76 -21.85
C ARG A 183 -0.06 11.44 -22.18
N LEU A 184 -0.60 10.76 -21.16
CA LEU A 184 -1.29 9.49 -21.31
C LEU A 184 -2.77 9.66 -21.71
N ALA A 185 -3.30 10.89 -21.74
CA ALA A 185 -4.71 11.19 -21.94
C ALA A 185 -5.62 10.39 -20.98
N VAL A 186 -5.28 10.41 -19.69
CA VAL A 186 -6.06 9.71 -18.64
C VAL A 186 -7.40 10.39 -18.44
N ASP A 187 -8.48 9.61 -18.58
CA ASP A 187 -9.85 10.04 -18.33
C ASP A 187 -10.27 9.71 -16.89
N TYR A 188 -9.88 8.52 -16.38
CA TYR A 188 -10.26 8.03 -15.06
C TYR A 188 -9.05 7.57 -14.26
N LEU A 189 -8.98 7.97 -12.99
CA LEU A 189 -7.98 7.53 -12.03
C LEU A 189 -8.64 6.64 -10.97
N ILE A 190 -8.19 5.39 -10.87
CA ILE A 190 -8.63 4.47 -9.79
C ILE A 190 -7.50 4.35 -8.78
N VAL A 191 -7.78 4.75 -7.53
CA VAL A 191 -6.82 4.73 -6.43
C VAL A 191 -7.45 4.14 -5.18
N LYS A 192 -6.62 3.56 -4.31
CA LYS A 192 -6.99 3.19 -2.95
C LYS A 192 -6.83 4.41 -2.06
N ASN A 193 -7.80 4.68 -1.18
CA ASN A 193 -7.71 5.80 -0.24
C ASN A 193 -6.67 5.48 0.85
N ALA A 194 -5.41 5.79 0.57
CA ALA A 194 -4.27 5.49 1.43
C ALA A 194 -4.10 6.53 2.56
N GLY A 195 -4.98 7.52 2.63
CA GLY A 195 -5.01 8.57 3.65
C GLY A 195 -4.20 9.82 3.29
N ALA A 196 -4.64 10.95 3.85
CA ALA A 196 -4.02 12.25 3.67
C ALA A 196 -2.63 12.31 4.31
N ARG A 197 -1.69 13.01 3.66
CA ARG A 197 -0.51 13.48 4.41
C ARG A 197 -1.02 14.33 5.58
N PRO A 198 -0.33 14.31 6.74
CA PRO A 198 -0.61 15.29 7.77
C PRO A 198 -0.58 16.68 7.12
N ALA A 199 -1.67 17.45 7.28
CA ALA A 199 -1.59 18.87 6.98
C ALA A 199 -0.42 19.40 7.82
N GLY A 200 0.60 19.95 7.17
CA GLY A 200 1.62 20.71 7.90
C GLY A 200 0.92 21.81 8.70
N PRO A 201 1.51 22.28 9.82
CA PRO A 201 0.92 23.40 10.54
C PRO A 201 0.74 24.56 9.55
N SER A 202 -0.51 25.03 9.46
CA SER A 202 -0.92 26.30 8.86
C SER A 202 -0.32 27.47 9.62
#